data_AF-A0A167XVQ7-F1
#
_entry.id   AF-A0A167XVQ7-F1
#
_cell.length_a   1.000
_cell.length_b   1.000
_cell.length_c   1.000
_cell.angle_alpha   90.00
_cell.angle_beta   90.00
_cell.angle_gamma   90.00
#
_symmetry.space_group_name_H-M   'P 1'
#
loop_
_entity.id
_entity.type
_entity.pdbx_description
1 polymer ?
#
loop_
_entity_poly.entity_id
_entity_poly.type
_entity_poly.pdbx_seq_one_letter_code
_entity_poly.pdbx_strand_id
1 'polypeptide(L)'
;MDESAALNYFQDILQGPVLALLYDHIVRDDAPLRLWSRAVAAQTARGVAFVQPYFEPYAKSTTTAASAMVSPLLDRLVRAAYNAPDVVVLLGFVLLVVLVVQVLALLRRLVAWWTRLAFRLLFWSGVVLLAAAVWQRGLAQAAQDAAALTGRLLGYAAFVRDIWRAEYRRYEQQQVQAEAASQHTNYHSGYQQQPPLGGGGGGGGGGRGGWSGRGR
;
A
#
# COMPACT_ATOMS: atom_id res chain seq x y z
N MET A 1 -2.27 -8.98 -31.81
CA MET A 1 -2.03 -10.28 -31.15
C MET A 1 -3.39 -10.83 -30.85
N ASP A 2 -3.80 -11.85 -31.60
CA ASP A 2 -5.17 -12.34 -31.57
C ASP A 2 -5.36 -13.23 -30.34
N GLU A 3 -6.37 -12.94 -29.52
CA GLU A 3 -6.67 -13.67 -28.28
C GLU A 3 -6.88 -15.17 -28.53
N SER A 4 -7.36 -15.53 -29.72
CA SER A 4 -7.50 -16.93 -30.17
C SER A 4 -6.16 -17.65 -30.34
N ALA A 5 -5.10 -16.96 -30.76
CA ALA A 5 -3.76 -17.53 -30.87
C ALA A 5 -3.12 -17.72 -29.49
N ALA A 6 -3.37 -16.80 -28.56
CA ALA A 6 -2.94 -16.95 -27.17
C ALA A 6 -3.63 -18.15 -26.49
N LEU A 7 -4.95 -18.28 -26.65
CA LEU A 7 -5.72 -19.39 -26.06
C LEU A 7 -5.31 -20.76 -26.62
N ASN A 8 -5.05 -20.88 -27.93
CA ASN A 8 -4.55 -22.12 -28.52
C ASN A 8 -3.13 -22.47 -28.04
N TYR A 9 -2.25 -21.47 -27.87
CA TYR A 9 -0.90 -21.69 -27.34
C TYR A 9 -0.92 -22.17 -25.88
N PHE A 10 -1.82 -21.62 -25.04
CA PHE A 10 -1.98 -22.07 -23.66
C PHE A 10 -2.61 -23.46 -23.56
N GLN A 11 -3.52 -23.79 -24.47
CA GLN A 11 -4.19 -25.10 -24.49
C GLN A 11 -3.24 -26.23 -24.93
N ASP A 12 -2.32 -25.95 -25.86
CA ASP A 12 -1.27 -26.87 -26.33
C ASP A 12 -0.20 -27.15 -25.26
N ILE A 13 0.12 -26.16 -24.42
CA ILE A 13 1.04 -26.32 -23.28
C ILE A 13 0.44 -27.16 -22.14
N LEU A 14 -0.88 -27.20 -21.99
CA LEU A 14 -1.56 -27.80 -20.85
C LEU A 14 -2.01 -29.26 -21.05
N GLN A 15 -2.08 -29.77 -22.29
CA GLN A 15 -2.74 -31.06 -22.58
C GLN A 15 -1.74 -32.15 -23.02
N GLY A 16 -1.24 -32.93 -22.06
CA GLY A 16 -0.69 -34.26 -22.33
C GLY A 16 0.42 -34.72 -21.37
N PRO A 17 1.65 -34.18 -21.42
CA PRO A 17 2.79 -34.75 -20.71
C PRO A 17 2.83 -34.39 -19.22
N VAL A 18 2.30 -33.21 -18.87
CA VAL A 18 2.36 -32.67 -17.51
C VAL A 18 1.38 -33.38 -16.58
N LEU A 19 0.22 -33.83 -17.08
CA LEU A 19 -0.73 -34.62 -16.28
C LEU A 19 -0.22 -36.04 -16.00
N ALA A 20 0.55 -36.64 -16.92
CA ALA A 20 1.20 -37.93 -16.68
C ALA A 20 2.35 -37.81 -15.67
N LEU A 21 3.16 -36.75 -15.75
CA LEU A 21 4.21 -36.45 -14.78
C LEU A 21 3.65 -36.04 -13.42
N LEU A 22 2.57 -35.27 -13.37
CA LEU A 22 1.88 -34.92 -12.12
C LEU A 22 1.22 -36.17 -11.52
N TYR A 23 0.58 -37.04 -12.30
CA TYR A 23 -0.02 -38.26 -11.75
C TYR A 23 1.05 -39.24 -11.24
N ASP A 24 2.16 -39.41 -11.96
CA ASP A 24 3.27 -40.29 -11.57
C ASP A 24 4.08 -39.74 -10.36
N HIS A 25 4.30 -38.43 -10.27
CA HIS A 25 5.10 -37.82 -9.20
C HIS A 25 4.29 -37.22 -8.03
N ILE A 26 2.96 -37.01 -8.15
CA ILE A 26 2.10 -36.51 -7.06
C ILE A 26 1.36 -37.64 -6.33
N VAL A 27 1.10 -38.78 -7.00
CA VAL A 27 0.26 -39.85 -6.43
C VAL A 27 1.07 -41.02 -5.83
N ARG A 28 2.39 -41.14 -6.10
CA ARG A 28 3.25 -42.15 -5.44
C ARG A 28 3.47 -41.87 -3.95
N ASP A 29 3.50 -42.93 -3.15
CA ASP A 29 3.54 -42.91 -1.67
C ASP A 29 4.82 -42.30 -1.05
N ASP A 30 5.82 -42.05 -1.87
CA ASP A 30 7.17 -41.61 -1.58
C ASP A 30 7.46 -40.16 -2.04
N ALA A 31 6.42 -39.40 -2.42
CA ALA A 31 6.54 -38.01 -2.88
C ALA A 31 7.28 -37.09 -1.88
N PRO A 32 8.27 -36.29 -2.32
CA PRO A 32 9.07 -35.41 -1.47
C PRO A 32 8.24 -34.33 -0.77
N LEU A 33 7.13 -33.92 -1.38
CA LEU A 33 6.17 -33.00 -0.77
C LEU A 33 5.46 -33.63 0.44
N ARG A 34 5.20 -34.95 0.41
CA ARG A 34 4.67 -35.68 1.58
C ARG A 34 5.73 -35.85 2.66
N LEU A 35 6.99 -36.12 2.29
CA LEU A 35 8.11 -36.18 3.24
C LEU A 35 8.33 -34.84 3.94
N TRP A 36 8.29 -33.73 3.19
CA TRP A 36 8.37 -32.39 3.77
C TRP A 36 7.14 -32.08 4.64
N SER A 37 5.92 -32.39 4.18
CA SER A 37 4.71 -32.19 5.00
C SER A 37 4.72 -33.00 6.29
N ARG A 38 5.26 -34.24 6.27
CA ARG A 38 5.42 -35.08 7.46
C ARG A 38 6.52 -34.55 8.38
N ALA A 39 7.63 -34.06 7.83
CA ALA A 39 8.69 -33.42 8.60
C ALA A 39 8.20 -32.12 9.27
N VAL A 40 7.46 -31.30 8.53
CA VAL A 40 6.81 -30.08 9.04
C VAL A 40 5.77 -30.46 10.08
N ALA A 41 4.89 -31.42 9.80
CA ALA A 41 3.88 -31.91 10.76
C ALA A 41 4.52 -32.42 12.05
N ALA A 42 5.62 -33.16 11.96
CA ALA A 42 6.38 -33.65 13.11
C ALA A 42 7.08 -32.51 13.88
N GLN A 43 7.60 -31.49 13.20
CA GLN A 43 8.18 -30.31 13.83
C GLN A 43 7.12 -29.45 14.53
N THR A 44 5.95 -29.26 13.92
CA THR A 44 4.82 -28.59 14.56
C THR A 44 4.28 -29.39 15.73
N ALA A 45 4.14 -30.72 15.63
CA ALA A 45 3.67 -31.54 16.75
C ALA A 45 4.62 -31.46 17.95
N ARG A 46 5.94 -31.45 17.72
CA ARG A 46 6.94 -31.28 18.78
C ARG A 46 6.97 -29.87 19.36
N GLY A 47 6.87 -28.85 18.51
CA GLY A 47 6.79 -27.45 18.93
C GLY A 47 5.53 -27.15 19.73
N VAL A 48 4.40 -27.70 19.31
CA VAL A 48 3.13 -27.61 20.04
C VAL A 48 3.23 -28.35 21.37
N ALA A 49 3.74 -29.58 21.42
CA ALA A 49 3.89 -30.34 22.67
C ALA A 49 4.79 -29.63 23.70
N PHE A 50 5.79 -28.87 23.25
CA PHE A 50 6.68 -28.09 24.13
C PHE A 50 5.96 -26.89 24.77
N VAL A 51 5.06 -26.23 24.03
CA VAL A 51 4.37 -25.02 24.52
C VAL A 51 2.97 -25.31 25.10
N GLN A 52 2.41 -26.48 24.76
CA GLN A 52 1.12 -27.00 25.23
C GLN A 52 0.91 -26.96 26.75
N PRO A 53 1.86 -27.36 27.63
CA PRO A 53 1.65 -27.31 29.08
C PRO A 53 1.50 -25.89 29.64
N TYR A 54 1.98 -24.86 28.93
CA TYR A 54 1.87 -23.46 29.36
C TYR A 54 0.51 -22.84 29.00
N PHE A 55 -0.18 -23.39 28.00
CA PHE A 55 -1.47 -22.87 27.50
C PHE A 55 -2.68 -23.72 27.87
N GLU A 56 -2.48 -24.94 28.37
CA GLU A 56 -3.51 -25.85 28.92
C GLU A 56 -4.62 -25.16 29.75
N PRO A 57 -4.31 -24.32 30.77
CA PRO A 57 -5.35 -23.72 31.63
C PRO A 57 -6.16 -22.63 30.92
N TYR A 58 -5.57 -21.96 29.93
CA TYR A 58 -6.25 -20.93 29.14
C TYR A 58 -7.09 -21.53 28.02
N ALA A 59 -6.60 -22.58 27.36
CA ALA A 59 -7.27 -23.23 26.25
C ALA A 59 -8.60 -23.89 26.68
N LYS A 60 -8.65 -24.59 27.82
CA LYS A 60 -9.86 -25.29 28.27
C LYS A 60 -10.99 -24.33 28.66
N SER A 61 -10.66 -23.20 29.27
CA SER A 61 -11.65 -22.21 29.72
C SER A 61 -12.16 -21.32 28.58
N THR A 62 -11.26 -20.83 27.71
CA THR A 62 -11.69 -19.99 26.58
C THR A 62 -12.40 -20.76 25.48
N THR A 63 -11.97 -21.99 25.16
CA THR A 63 -12.58 -22.73 24.04
C THR A 63 -14.01 -23.19 24.37
N THR A 64 -14.26 -23.64 25.61
CA THR A 64 -15.59 -24.11 26.02
C THR A 64 -16.58 -22.95 26.21
N ALA A 65 -16.11 -21.82 26.76
CA ALA A 65 -16.95 -20.63 26.90
C ALA A 65 -17.23 -19.97 25.53
N ALA A 66 -16.23 -19.90 24.66
CA ALA A 66 -16.41 -19.35 23.31
C ALA A 66 -17.34 -20.22 22.46
N SER A 67 -17.19 -21.55 22.49
CA SER A 67 -18.04 -22.45 21.71
C SER A 67 -19.49 -22.42 22.18
N ALA A 68 -19.74 -22.38 23.50
CA ALA A 68 -21.10 -22.27 24.05
C ALA A 68 -21.80 -20.95 23.68
N MET A 69 -21.04 -19.86 23.54
CA MET A 69 -21.60 -18.56 23.13
C MET A 69 -21.79 -18.45 21.60
N VAL A 70 -20.90 -19.06 20.82
CA VAL A 70 -20.86 -18.89 19.36
C VAL A 70 -21.78 -19.89 18.63
N SER A 71 -21.93 -21.13 19.13
CA SER A 71 -22.83 -22.14 18.55
C SER A 71 -24.29 -21.69 18.36
N PRO A 72 -24.99 -21.10 19.36
CA PRO A 72 -26.38 -20.69 19.16
C PRO A 72 -26.54 -19.53 18.17
N LEU A 73 -25.51 -18.71 17.98
CA LEU A 73 -25.49 -17.66 16.96
C LEU A 73 -25.32 -18.25 15.56
N LEU A 74 -24.43 -19.24 15.40
CA LEU A 74 -24.25 -19.99 14.16
C LEU A 74 -25.53 -20.71 13.73
N ASP A 75 -26.19 -21.42 14.64
CA ASP A 75 -27.44 -22.13 14.33
C ASP A 75 -28.56 -21.18 13.90
N ARG A 76 -28.62 -19.98 14.50
CA ARG A 76 -29.57 -18.93 14.10
C ARG A 76 -29.24 -18.33 12.74
N LEU A 77 -27.96 -18.12 12.45
CA LEU A 77 -27.49 -17.64 11.14
C LEU A 77 -27.78 -18.66 10.04
N VAL A 78 -27.52 -19.94 10.29
CA VAL A 78 -27.81 -21.03 9.35
C VAL A 78 -29.32 -21.12 9.09
N ARG A 79 -30.16 -21.09 10.14
CA ARG A 79 -31.63 -21.05 9.95
C ARG A 79 -32.12 -19.81 9.22
N ALA A 80 -31.54 -18.64 9.51
CA ALA A 80 -31.89 -17.41 8.79
C ALA A 80 -31.48 -17.47 7.31
N ALA A 81 -30.35 -18.12 7.01
CA ALA A 81 -29.86 -18.29 5.63
C ALA A 81 -30.80 -19.17 4.79
N TYR A 82 -31.38 -20.21 5.39
CA TYR A 82 -32.36 -21.07 4.73
C TYR A 82 -33.72 -20.38 4.52
N ASN A 83 -34.15 -19.52 5.45
CA ASN A 83 -35.48 -18.89 5.39
C ASN A 83 -35.51 -17.58 4.60
N ALA A 84 -34.40 -16.85 4.52
CA ALA A 84 -34.31 -15.54 3.86
C ALA A 84 -32.89 -15.31 3.30
N PRO A 85 -32.53 -15.96 2.17
CA PRO A 85 -31.16 -15.96 1.65
C PRO A 85 -30.65 -14.56 1.31
N ASP A 86 -31.48 -13.69 0.71
CA ASP A 86 -31.07 -12.33 0.32
C ASP A 86 -30.68 -11.46 1.52
N VAL A 87 -31.39 -11.60 2.64
CA VAL A 87 -31.12 -10.85 3.87
C VAL A 87 -29.80 -11.27 4.49
N VAL A 88 -29.46 -12.57 4.43
CA VAL A 88 -28.20 -13.08 4.96
C VAL A 88 -27.01 -12.67 4.10
N VAL A 89 -27.16 -12.64 2.77
CA VAL A 89 -26.10 -12.14 1.88
C VAL A 89 -25.83 -10.66 2.13
N LEU A 90 -26.88 -9.84 2.25
CA LEU A 90 -26.74 -8.41 2.57
C LEU A 90 -26.10 -8.19 3.95
N LEU A 91 -26.56 -8.92 4.97
CA LEU A 91 -26.00 -8.84 6.32
C LEU A 91 -24.52 -9.29 6.35
N GLY A 92 -24.19 -10.36 5.62
CA GLY A 92 -22.83 -10.85 5.47
C GLY A 92 -21.91 -9.82 4.80
N PHE A 93 -22.40 -9.13 3.77
CA PHE A 93 -21.66 -8.04 3.14
C PHE A 93 -21.42 -6.87 4.09
N VAL A 94 -22.44 -6.44 4.83
CA VAL A 94 -22.29 -5.38 5.85
C VAL A 94 -21.28 -5.79 6.92
N LEU A 95 -21.36 -7.03 7.43
CA LEU A 95 -20.40 -7.55 8.39
C LEU A 95 -18.97 -7.59 7.83
N LEU A 96 -18.81 -7.98 6.57
CA LEU A 96 -17.51 -7.97 5.90
C LEU A 96 -16.94 -6.54 5.83
N VAL A 97 -17.75 -5.56 5.44
CA VAL A 97 -17.32 -4.15 5.39
C VAL A 97 -16.92 -3.65 6.79
N VAL A 98 -17.75 -3.94 7.81
CA VAL A 98 -17.44 -3.58 9.20
C VAL A 98 -16.13 -4.24 9.65
N LEU A 99 -15.92 -5.51 9.30
CA LEU A 99 -14.70 -6.24 9.63
C LEU A 99 -13.48 -5.61 8.97
N VAL A 100 -13.56 -5.24 7.69
CA VAL A 100 -12.48 -4.54 6.98
C VAL A 100 -12.16 -3.21 7.67
N VAL A 101 -13.17 -2.40 8.00
CA VAL A 101 -12.97 -1.12 8.70
C VAL A 101 -12.34 -1.35 10.08
N GLN A 102 -12.77 -2.38 10.80
CA GLN A 102 -12.23 -2.74 12.10
C GLN A 102 -10.76 -3.17 12.00
N VAL A 103 -10.40 -3.98 11.01
CA VAL A 103 -9.02 -4.38 10.74
C VAL A 103 -8.16 -3.17 10.39
N LEU A 104 -8.65 -2.26 9.54
CA LEU A 104 -7.94 -1.01 9.22
C LEU A 104 -7.73 -0.14 10.47
N ALA A 105 -8.73 -0.05 11.35
CA ALA A 105 -8.62 0.67 12.62
C ALA A 105 -7.58 0.02 13.56
N LEU A 106 -7.56 -1.32 13.64
CA LEU A 106 -6.56 -2.07 14.40
C LEU A 106 -5.17 -1.86 13.83
N LEU A 107 -5.00 -1.91 12.51
CA LEU A 107 -3.74 -1.63 11.83
C LEU A 107 -3.26 -0.22 12.13
N ARG A 108 -4.13 0.79 12.02
CA ARG A 108 -3.79 2.18 12.38
C ARG A 108 -3.30 2.28 13.82
N ARG A 109 -3.99 1.63 14.76
CA ARG A 109 -3.61 1.62 16.19
C ARG A 109 -2.31 0.86 16.42
N LEU A 110 -2.13 -0.27 15.76
CA LEU A 110 -0.94 -1.12 15.82
C LEU A 110 0.27 -0.35 15.30
N VAL A 111 0.16 0.30 14.14
CA VAL A 111 1.20 1.15 13.57
C VAL A 111 1.52 2.31 14.51
N ALA A 112 0.53 3.02 15.04
CA ALA A 112 0.77 4.12 15.98
C ALA A 112 1.40 3.67 17.31
N TRP A 113 1.14 2.44 17.74
CA TRP A 113 1.77 1.85 18.92
C TRP A 113 3.21 1.44 18.62
N TRP A 114 3.43 0.73 17.52
CA TRP A 114 4.76 0.30 17.08
C TRP A 114 5.67 1.47 16.74
N THR A 115 5.18 2.52 16.10
CA THR A 115 5.98 3.73 15.81
C THR A 115 6.42 4.41 17.11
N ARG A 116 5.51 4.60 18.08
CA ARG A 116 5.87 5.11 19.41
C ARG A 116 6.91 4.24 20.11
N LEU A 117 6.76 2.92 20.03
CA LEU A 117 7.72 1.98 20.61
C LEU A 117 9.08 2.06 19.91
N ALA A 118 9.10 2.12 18.58
CA ALA A 118 10.32 2.22 17.78
C ALA A 118 11.08 3.52 18.08
N PHE A 119 10.39 4.67 18.14
CA PHE A 119 11.03 5.94 18.53
C PHE A 119 11.61 5.88 19.94
N ARG A 120 10.89 5.26 20.88
CA ARG A 120 11.38 5.08 22.25
C ARG A 120 12.63 4.20 22.28
N LEU A 121 12.64 3.10 21.53
CA LEU A 121 13.81 2.22 21.41
C LEU A 121 15.00 2.91 20.74
N LEU A 122 14.78 3.68 19.68
CA LEU A 122 15.83 4.47 19.02
C LEU A 122 16.44 5.49 19.99
N PHE A 123 15.60 6.20 20.75
CA PHE A 123 16.06 7.12 21.78
C PHE A 123 16.92 6.41 22.83
N TRP A 124 16.42 5.31 23.41
CA TRP A 124 17.17 4.54 24.42
C TRP A 124 18.46 3.95 23.85
N SER A 125 18.46 3.47 22.62
CA SER A 125 19.67 3.00 21.93
C SER A 125 20.71 4.12 21.82
N GLY A 126 20.30 5.33 21.41
CA GLY A 126 21.17 6.50 21.38
C GLY A 126 21.72 6.86 22.76
N VAL A 127 20.89 6.84 23.80
CA VAL A 127 21.33 7.10 25.18
C VAL A 127 22.36 6.07 25.65
N VAL A 128 22.13 4.79 25.38
CA VAL A 128 23.07 3.70 25.72
C VAL A 128 24.39 3.86 24.97
N LEU A 129 24.34 4.19 23.67
CA LEU A 129 25.53 4.47 22.87
C LEU A 129 26.33 5.66 23.41
N LEU A 130 25.65 6.76 23.76
CA LEU A 130 26.30 7.93 24.38
C LEU A 130 26.92 7.59 25.73
N ALA A 131 26.19 6.88 26.60
CA ALA A 131 26.70 6.45 27.89
C ALA A 131 27.93 5.54 27.74
N ALA A 132 27.90 4.59 26.81
CA ALA A 132 29.03 3.72 26.51
C ALA A 132 30.23 4.50 25.94
N ALA A 133 29.99 5.46 25.04
CA ALA A 133 31.04 6.30 24.47
C ALA A 133 31.73 7.18 25.53
N VAL A 134 30.92 7.80 26.43
CA VAL A 134 31.44 8.58 27.56
C VAL A 134 32.27 7.70 28.49
N TRP A 135 31.80 6.48 28.80
CA TRP A 135 32.49 5.56 29.69
C TRP A 135 33.84 5.06 29.12
N GLN A 136 33.92 4.83 27.80
CA GLN A 136 35.13 4.32 27.17
C GLN A 136 36.17 5.39 26.81
N ARG A 137 35.73 6.61 26.42
CA ARG A 137 36.61 7.61 25.76
C ARG A 137 36.57 9.01 26.39
N GLY A 138 35.69 9.26 27.37
CA GLY A 138 35.48 10.59 27.94
C GLY A 138 34.64 11.52 27.03
N LEU A 139 34.11 12.59 27.64
CA LEU A 139 33.07 13.45 27.02
C LEU A 139 33.50 14.12 25.70
N ALA A 140 34.77 14.54 25.59
CA ALA A 140 35.25 15.37 24.49
C ALA A 140 35.35 14.62 23.15
N GLN A 141 35.86 13.39 23.17
CA GLN A 141 36.01 12.57 21.95
C GLN A 141 34.66 11.96 21.51
N ALA A 142 33.79 11.61 22.46
CA ALA A 142 32.43 11.14 22.16
C ALA A 142 31.58 12.19 21.44
N ALA A 143 31.72 13.48 21.81
CA ALA A 143 30.98 14.57 21.16
C ALA A 143 31.43 14.80 19.72
N GLN A 144 32.73 14.70 19.42
CA GLN A 144 33.26 14.85 18.06
C GLN A 144 32.81 13.69 17.15
N ASP A 145 32.85 12.44 17.65
CA ASP A 145 32.37 11.27 16.92
C ASP A 145 30.86 11.37 16.63
N ALA A 146 30.06 11.80 17.63
CA ALA A 146 28.62 11.99 17.48
C ALA A 146 28.28 13.11 16.47
N ALA A 147 29.02 14.21 16.48
CA ALA A 147 28.83 15.30 15.52
C ALA A 147 29.20 14.87 14.09
N ALA A 148 30.29 14.12 13.91
CA ALA A 148 30.71 13.61 12.61
C ALA A 148 29.69 12.60 12.03
N LEU A 149 29.18 11.69 12.86
CA LEU A 149 28.13 10.74 12.46
C LEU A 149 26.82 11.43 12.11
N THR A 150 26.41 12.40 12.93
CA THR A 150 25.18 13.17 12.71
C THR A 150 25.27 14.01 11.44
N GLY A 151 26.43 14.63 11.17
CA GLY A 151 26.69 15.36 9.93
C GLY A 151 26.55 14.48 8.68
N ARG A 152 27.09 13.25 8.72
CA ARG A 152 26.94 12.27 7.62
C ARG A 152 25.48 11.86 7.43
N LEU A 153 24.77 11.56 8.51
CA LEU A 153 23.35 11.21 8.46
C LEU A 153 22.48 12.33 7.88
N LEU A 154 22.72 13.58 8.29
CA LEU A 154 22.00 14.74 7.75
C LEU A 154 22.30 14.96 6.27
N GLY A 155 23.54 14.72 5.83
CA GLY A 155 23.91 14.78 4.41
C GLY A 155 23.13 13.77 3.55
N TYR A 156 23.03 12.52 3.99
CA TYR A 156 22.21 11.51 3.30
C TYR A 156 20.72 11.83 3.33
N ALA A 157 20.20 12.30 4.46
CA ALA A 157 18.80 12.71 4.58
C ALA A 157 18.45 13.87 3.64
N ALA A 158 19.36 14.83 3.48
CA ALA A 158 19.20 15.93 2.52
C ALA A 158 19.14 15.39 1.08
N PHE A 159 20.04 14.50 0.70
CA PHE A 159 20.06 13.89 -0.63
C PHE A 159 18.75 13.15 -0.96
N VAL A 160 18.26 12.31 -0.04
CA VAL A 160 17.00 11.57 -0.23
C VAL A 160 15.80 12.52 -0.32
N ARG A 161 15.76 13.56 0.53
CA ARG A 161 14.73 14.60 0.49
C ARG A 161 14.72 15.32 -0.86
N ASP A 162 15.89 15.62 -1.40
CA ASP A 162 16.02 16.36 -2.66
C ASP A 162 15.53 15.53 -3.85
N ILE A 163 15.81 14.22 -3.88
CA ILE A 163 15.23 13.28 -4.87
C ILE A 163 13.71 13.31 -4.80
N TRP A 164 13.14 13.19 -3.60
CA TRP A 164 11.69 13.13 -3.43
C TRP A 164 11.00 14.43 -3.85
N ARG A 165 11.62 15.57 -3.55
CA ARG A 165 11.17 16.89 -3.99
C ARG A 165 11.34 17.11 -5.49
N ALA A 166 12.29 16.45 -6.13
CA ALA A 166 12.43 16.51 -7.57
C ALA A 166 11.25 15.80 -8.26
N GLU A 167 10.85 14.64 -7.75
CA GLU A 167 9.70 13.92 -8.32
C GLU A 167 8.37 14.62 -8.04
N TYR A 168 8.17 15.19 -6.84
CA TYR A 168 6.95 15.94 -6.53
C TYR A 168 6.76 17.16 -7.43
N ARG A 169 7.84 17.91 -7.67
CA ARG A 169 7.82 19.07 -8.58
C ARG A 169 7.46 18.69 -10.00
N ARG A 170 7.78 17.46 -10.43
CA ARG A 170 7.41 16.95 -11.76
C ARG A 170 5.89 16.82 -11.91
N TYR A 171 5.18 16.43 -10.86
CA TYR A 171 3.71 16.34 -10.86
C TYR A 171 3.03 17.70 -10.74
N GLU A 172 3.58 18.62 -9.94
CA GLU A 172 3.08 20.00 -9.87
C GLU A 172 3.23 20.72 -11.21
N GLN A 173 4.37 20.56 -11.90
CA GLN A 173 4.57 21.17 -13.22
C GLN A 173 3.61 20.63 -14.28
N GLN A 174 3.25 19.34 -14.23
CA GLN A 174 2.26 18.76 -15.13
C GLN A 174 0.84 19.28 -14.84
N GLN A 175 0.50 19.48 -13.55
CA GLN A 175 -0.78 20.08 -13.16
C GLN A 175 -0.87 21.54 -13.61
N VAL A 176 0.16 22.34 -13.35
CA VAL A 176 0.21 23.75 -13.77
C VAL A 176 0.16 23.89 -15.30
N GLN A 177 0.80 22.98 -16.05
CA GLN A 177 0.71 22.97 -17.52
C GLN A 177 -0.69 22.54 -18.02
N ALA A 178 -1.34 21.58 -17.36
CA ALA A 178 -2.72 21.20 -17.68
C ALA A 178 -3.73 22.32 -17.36
N GLU A 179 -3.50 23.07 -16.28
CA GLU A 179 -4.28 24.26 -15.90
C GLU A 179 -4.04 25.45 -16.85
N ALA A 180 -2.80 25.64 -17.31
CA ALA A 180 -2.48 26.66 -18.31
C ALA A 180 -3.06 26.31 -19.69
N ALA A 181 -3.06 25.02 -20.07
CA ALA A 181 -3.67 24.54 -21.32
C ALA A 181 -5.20 24.64 -21.32
N SER A 182 -5.85 24.40 -20.17
CA SER A 182 -7.30 24.58 -20.03
C SER A 182 -7.71 26.06 -20.05
N GLN A 183 -6.88 26.96 -19.51
CA GLN A 183 -7.07 28.40 -19.68
C GLN A 183 -6.92 28.85 -21.14
N HIS A 184 -5.91 28.35 -21.87
CA HIS A 184 -5.70 28.70 -23.29
C HIS A 184 -6.84 28.24 -24.22
N THR A 185 -7.54 27.16 -23.87
CA THR A 185 -8.73 26.68 -24.63
C THR A 185 -9.92 27.61 -24.44
N ASN A 186 -10.10 28.16 -23.23
CA ASN A 186 -11.20 29.08 -22.94
C ASN A 186 -11.05 30.46 -23.63
N TYR A 187 -9.82 30.94 -23.84
CA TYR A 187 -9.59 32.21 -24.56
C TYR A 187 -9.77 32.10 -26.08
N HIS A 188 -9.63 30.90 -26.67
CA HIS A 188 -9.80 30.71 -28.11
C HIS A 188 -11.27 30.48 -28.53
N SER A 189 -12.15 30.03 -27.61
CA SER A 189 -13.58 29.82 -27.87
C SER A 189 -14.42 31.11 -27.89
N GLY A 190 -13.84 32.27 -27.55
CA GLY A 190 -14.56 33.55 -27.45
C GLY A 190 -14.61 34.40 -28.73
N TYR A 191 -13.91 34.03 -29.81
CA TYR A 191 -13.78 34.85 -31.03
C TYR A 191 -14.45 34.26 -32.28
N GLN A 192 -15.36 33.28 -32.11
CA GLN A 192 -16.33 32.93 -33.15
C GLN A 192 -17.68 33.59 -32.85
N GLN A 193 -17.69 34.92 -32.74
CA GLN A 193 -18.91 35.70 -32.92
C GLN A 193 -19.04 36.07 -34.40
N GLN A 194 -20.19 35.69 -34.95
CA GLN A 194 -20.62 35.85 -36.34
C GLN A 194 -20.37 37.27 -36.87
N PRO A 195 -19.94 37.43 -38.15
CA PRO A 195 -19.88 38.74 -38.77
C PRO A 195 -21.30 39.31 -38.93
N PRO A 196 -21.57 40.55 -38.48
CA PRO A 196 -22.87 41.16 -38.69
C PRO A 196 -23.06 41.47 -40.17
N LEU A 197 -24.19 41.04 -40.70
CA LEU A 197 -24.66 41.38 -42.04
C LEU A 197 -24.90 42.90 -42.12
N GLY A 198 -24.26 43.52 -43.11
CA GLY A 198 -24.63 44.74 -43.83
C GLY A 198 -25.43 45.84 -43.11
N GLY A 199 -24.82 47.01 -42.95
CA GLY A 199 -25.52 48.27 -42.70
C GLY A 199 -24.52 49.42 -42.60
N GLY A 200 -24.52 50.30 -43.60
CA GLY A 200 -23.45 51.28 -43.84
C GLY A 200 -23.47 52.56 -42.98
N GLY A 201 -22.51 53.43 -43.32
CA GLY A 201 -22.29 54.76 -42.74
C GLY A 201 -21.16 54.70 -41.70
N GLY A 202 -20.04 55.40 -41.81
CA GLY A 202 -19.75 56.65 -42.50
C GLY A 202 -18.94 57.51 -41.54
N GLY A 203 -17.80 58.03 -41.99
CA GLY A 203 -16.92 58.94 -41.24
C GLY A 203 -15.95 58.21 -40.31
N GLY A 204 -14.67 58.55 -40.23
CA GLY A 204 -13.98 59.76 -40.64
C GLY A 204 -12.93 60.07 -39.56
N GLY A 205 -11.69 60.35 -39.98
CA GLY A 205 -10.58 60.76 -39.11
C GLY A 205 -9.69 59.58 -38.71
N GLY A 206 -8.38 59.56 -38.93
CA GLY A 206 -7.44 60.66 -39.12
C GLY A 206 -6.47 60.68 -37.93
N GLY A 207 -5.22 60.27 -38.18
CA GLY A 207 -4.12 60.26 -37.20
C GLY A 207 -3.30 58.98 -37.35
N ARG A 208 -2.25 58.89 -38.19
CA ARG A 208 -0.97 59.62 -38.22
C ARG A 208 -0.28 59.71 -36.86
N GLY A 209 0.90 59.10 -36.78
CA GLY A 209 1.93 59.32 -35.76
C GLY A 209 2.11 58.09 -34.86
N GLY A 210 3.27 57.46 -34.73
CA GLY A 210 4.58 57.83 -35.21
C GLY A 210 5.56 56.68 -35.04
N TRP A 211 6.52 56.66 -35.96
CA TRP A 211 7.78 55.95 -35.87
C TRP A 211 8.67 56.53 -34.76
N SER A 212 9.29 55.68 -33.96
CA SER A 212 10.68 55.76 -33.49
C SER A 212 10.87 54.61 -32.49
N GLY A 213 11.72 53.61 -32.73
CA GLY A 213 13.18 53.73 -32.74
C GLY A 213 13.67 52.91 -31.53
N ARG A 214 14.37 51.79 -31.75
CA ARG A 214 15.84 51.69 -31.96
C ARG A 214 16.53 51.29 -30.65
N GLY A 215 17.38 50.27 -30.72
CA GLY A 215 18.34 49.88 -29.67
C GLY A 215 18.21 48.40 -29.35
N ARG A 216 18.83 47.54 -30.17
CA ARG A 216 20.18 46.98 -30.00
C ARG A 216 20.14 45.69 -29.19
#